data_AF-A0A6L3X5J5-F1
#
_entry.id   AF-A0A6L3X5J5-F1
#
_cell.length_a   1.000
_cell.length_b   1.000
_cell.length_c   1.000
_cell.angle_alpha   90.00
_cell.angle_beta   90.00
_cell.angle_gamma   90.00
#
_symmetry.space_group_name_H-M   'P 1'
#
loop_
_entity.id
_entity.type
_entity.pdbx_description
1 polymer ?
#
loop_
_entity_poly.entity_id
_entity_poly.type
_entity_poly.pdbx_seq_one_letter_code
_entity_poly.pdbx_strand_id
1 'polypeptide(L)' 'LAGHASRVPEAGEDLEMKMGENWRRTGTVLAAVQLDDGRLLVQVVMNNDMEPDSVFRVRDDANTLSIEPLPYSLED' A
#
# COMPACT_ATOMS: atom_id res chain seq x y z
N LEU A 1 3.05 0.31 3.78
CA LEU A 1 3.30 -0.34 2.49
C LEU A 1 4.54 0.29 1.85
N ALA A 2 5.35 -0.50 1.14
CA ALA A 2 6.49 0.00 0.38
C ALA A 2 6.56 -0.62 -1.02
N GLY A 3 7.13 0.10 -1.97
CA GLY A 3 7.36 -0.38 -3.34
C GLY A 3 7.68 0.77 -4.28
N HIS A 4 7.14 0.73 -5.49
CA HIS A 4 7.27 1.81 -6.47
C HIS A 4 5.89 2.15 -7.03
N ALA A 5 5.75 3.37 -7.54
CA ALA A 5 4.58 3.82 -8.28
C ALA A 5 4.97 4.98 -9.19
N SER A 6 4.17 5.20 -10.23
CA SER A 6 4.29 6.33 -11.15
C SER A 6 3.90 7.67 -10.52
N ARG A 7 3.15 7.64 -9.40
CA ARG A 7 2.76 8.82 -8.64
C ARG A 7 2.70 8.54 -7.14
N VAL A 8 2.76 9.61 -6.36
CA VAL A 8 2.47 9.58 -4.93
C VAL A 8 0.95 9.72 -4.75
N PRO A 9 0.26 8.78 -4.08
CA PRO A 9 -1.17 8.92 -3.78
C PRO A 9 -1.43 10.00 -2.74
N GLU A 10 -2.55 10.70 -2.85
CA GLU A 10 -2.99 11.71 -1.90
C GLU A 10 -3.68 11.11 -0.67
N ALA A 11 -3.68 11.87 0.43
CA ALA A 11 -4.44 11.50 1.62
C ALA A 11 -5.94 11.42 1.29
N GLY A 12 -6.59 10.35 1.72
CA GLY A 12 -7.99 10.05 1.41
C GLY A 12 -8.20 9.22 0.15
N GLU A 13 -7.16 9.00 -0.68
CA GLU A 13 -7.25 8.02 -1.77
C GLU A 13 -7.30 6.59 -1.23
N ASP A 14 -7.84 5.68 -2.04
CA ASP A 14 -7.74 4.25 -1.82
C ASP A 14 -6.64 3.62 -2.67
N LEU A 15 -6.25 2.42 -2.28
CA LEU A 15 -5.36 1.57 -3.04
C LEU A 15 -6.13 0.41 -3.64
N GLU A 16 -5.49 -0.33 -4.53
CA GLU A 16 -6.04 -1.57 -5.05
C GLU A 16 -5.24 -2.75 -4.51
N MET A 17 -5.94 -3.78 -4.05
CA MET A 17 -5.37 -5.05 -3.63
C MET A 17 -5.69 -6.14 -4.65
N LYS A 18 -4.71 -6.98 -4.93
CA LYS A 18 -4.86 -8.11 -5.85
C LYS A 18 -5.63 -9.24 -5.18
N MET A 19 -6.71 -9.69 -5.80
CA MET A 19 -7.51 -10.85 -5.39
C MET A 19 -7.65 -11.80 -6.58
N GLY A 20 -6.78 -12.81 -6.64
CA GLY A 20 -6.65 -13.67 -7.82
C GLY A 20 -6.15 -12.86 -9.04
N GLU A 21 -6.95 -12.82 -10.10
CA GLU A 21 -6.67 -12.02 -11.31
C GLU A 21 -7.26 -10.61 -11.26
N ASN A 22 -8.06 -10.29 -10.24
CA ASN A 22 -8.78 -9.03 -10.14
C ASN A 22 -8.12 -8.07 -9.16
N TRP A 23 -8.41 -6.78 -9.32
CA TRP A 23 -8.04 -5.73 -8.40
C TRP A 23 -9.28 -5.20 -7.69
N ARG A 24 -9.21 -5.02 -6.37
CA ARG A 24 -10.28 -4.42 -5.57
C ARG A 24 -9.78 -3.23 -4.78
N ARG A 25 -10.58 -2.17 -4.74
CA ARG A 25 -10.31 -0.98 -3.91
C ARG A 25 -10.31 -1.36 -2.43
N THR A 26 -9.30 -0.91 -1.70
CA THR A 26 -9.13 -1.16 -0.27
C THR A 26 -8.38 -0.02 0.41
N GLY A 27 -8.68 0.14 1.70
CA GLY A 27 -8.01 1.07 2.60
C GLY A 27 -8.18 2.55 2.27
N THR A 28 -7.65 3.37 3.15
CA THR A 28 -7.60 4.83 3.01
C THR A 28 -6.20 5.32 3.31
N VAL A 29 -5.58 5.99 2.35
CA VAL A 29 -4.23 6.57 2.49
C VAL A 29 -4.28 7.71 3.51
N LEU A 30 -3.39 7.67 4.48
CA LEU A 30 -3.17 8.76 5.45
C LEU A 30 -2.07 9.71 4.98
N ALA A 31 -0.96 9.13 4.49
CA ALA A 31 0.19 9.86 3.99
C ALA A 31 1.00 8.97 3.04
N ALA A 32 1.68 9.59 2.09
CA ALA A 32 2.62 8.91 1.21
C ALA A 32 3.81 9.81 0.89
N VAL A 33 4.97 9.19 0.68
CA VAL A 33 6.21 9.89 0.31
C VAL A 33 7.02 9.05 -0.67
N GLN A 34 7.50 9.68 -1.73
CA GLN A 34 8.52 9.10 -2.59
C GLN A 34 9.90 9.55 -2.12
N LEU A 35 10.77 8.58 -1.88
CA LEU A 35 12.17 8.80 -1.51
C LEU A 35 13.00 9.16 -2.76
N ASP A 36 14.20 9.66 -2.54
CA ASP A 36 15.16 10.03 -3.59
C ASP A 36 15.60 8.86 -4.48
N ASP A 37 15.63 7.66 -3.91
CA ASP A 37 15.89 6.40 -4.62
C ASP A 37 14.67 5.87 -5.43
N GLY A 38 13.56 6.60 -5.42
CA GLY A 38 12.33 6.28 -6.15
C GLY A 38 11.36 5.38 -5.40
N ARG A 39 11.72 4.84 -4.23
CA ARG A 39 10.81 4.03 -3.41
C ARG A 39 9.66 4.87 -2.89
N LEU A 40 8.45 4.34 -3.01
CA LEU A 40 7.24 4.89 -2.43
C LEU A 40 6.96 4.20 -1.09
N LEU A 41 6.80 5.02 -0.05
CA LEU A 41 6.27 4.60 1.25
C LEU A 41 4.86 5.15 1.41
N VAL A 42 3.92 4.27 1.79
CA VAL A 42 2.51 4.65 2.00
C VAL A 42 2.04 4.17 3.36
N GLN A 43 1.50 5.11 4.13
CA GLN A 43 0.74 4.84 5.34
C GLN A 43 -0.75 4.78 4.97
N VAL A 44 -1.39 3.66 5.30
CA VAL A 44 -2.76 3.36 4.92
C VAL A 44 -3.48 2.71 6.10
N VAL A 45 -4.74 3.07 6.31
CA VAL A 45 -5.65 2.35 7.21
C VAL A 45 -6.41 1.32 6.39
N MET A 46 -6.39 0.07 6.80
CA MET A 46 -7.08 -1.05 6.17
C MET A 46 -7.47 -2.08 7.23
N ASN A 47 -8.22 -3.12 6.86
CA ASN A 47 -8.55 -4.18 7.83
C ASN A 47 -7.28 -4.87 8.36
N ASN A 48 -7.35 -5.38 9.58
CA ASN A 48 -6.22 -5.99 10.28
C ASN A 48 -5.94 -7.45 9.86
N ASP A 49 -6.78 -8.04 9.02
CA ASP A 49 -6.74 -9.43 8.59
C ASP A 49 -6.08 -9.63 7.21
N MET A 50 -5.20 -8.70 6.81
CA MET A 50 -4.48 -8.77 5.54
C MET A 50 -3.39 -9.85 5.57
N GLU A 51 -3.31 -10.66 4.52
CA GLU A 51 -2.22 -11.61 4.35
C GLU A 51 -0.90 -10.85 4.14
N PRO A 52 0.22 -11.21 4.80
CA PRO A 52 1.49 -10.48 4.70
C PRO A 52 2.06 -10.37 3.28
N ASP A 53 1.70 -11.31 2.41
CA ASP A 53 2.07 -11.39 0.99
C ASP A 53 1.05 -10.74 0.05
N SER A 54 0.05 -10.04 0.61
CA SER A 54 -0.91 -9.25 -0.16
C SER A 54 -0.20 -8.23 -1.04
N VAL A 55 -0.59 -8.20 -2.32
CA VAL A 55 -0.03 -7.28 -3.32
C VAL A 55 -0.98 -6.11 -3.50
N PHE A 56 -0.46 -4.91 -3.35
CA PHE A 56 -1.20 -3.66 -3.51
C PHE A 56 -0.65 -2.88 -4.70
N ARG A 57 -1.41 -1.89 -5.17
CA ARG A 57 -0.93 -0.86 -6.08
C ARG A 57 -1.68 0.44 -5.86
N VAL A 58 -1.06 1.53 -6.27
CA VAL A 58 -1.79 2.78 -6.49
C VAL A 58 -2.75 2.55 -7.67
N ARG A 59 -3.95 3.12 -7.63
CA ARG A 59 -4.98 2.91 -8.66
C ARG A 59 -4.41 3.08 -10.07
N ASP A 60 -4.66 2.07 -10.90
CA ASP A 60 -4.22 1.95 -12.31
C ASP A 60 -2.70 1.97 -12.53
N ASP A 61 -1.90 1.79 -11.49
CA ASP A 61 -0.43 1.71 -11.62
C ASP A 61 0.01 0.32 -12.13
N ALA A 62 1.15 0.30 -12.83
CA ALA A 62 1.79 -0.94 -13.26
C ALA A 62 2.71 -1.52 -12.17
N ASN A 63 3.18 -0.68 -11.25
CA ASN A 63 4.02 -1.06 -10.14
C ASN A 63 3.20 -1.49 -8.93
N THR A 64 3.84 -2.22 -8.03
CA THR A 64 3.19 -2.80 -6.86
C THR A 64 3.83 -2.33 -5.56
N LEU A 65 3.04 -2.41 -4.50
CA LEU A 65 3.41 -2.16 -3.12
C LEU A 65 3.15 -3.44 -2.31
N SER A 66 3.99 -3.67 -1.31
CA SER A 66 3.87 -4.79 -0.37
C SER A 66 3.79 -4.29 1.07
N ILE A 67 3.30 -5.14 1.96
CA ILE A 67 3.33 -4.87 3.40
C ILE A 67 4.78 -4.92 3.87
N GLU A 68 5.23 -3.84 4.50
CA GLU A 68 6.47 -3.83 5.28
C GLU A 68 6.10 -4.15 6.73
N PRO A 69 6.83 -5.07 7.39
CA PRO A 69 6.58 -5.37 8.79
C PRO A 69 6.74 -4.12 9.63
N LEU A 70 5.80 -3.90 10.55
CA LEU A 70 5.92 -2.79 11.50
C LEU A 70 7.14 -3.03 12.39
N PRO A 71 7.93 -1.99 12.71
CA PRO A 71 9.09 -2.13 13.59
C PRO A 71 8.73 -2.37 15.07
N TYR A 72 7.44 -2.51 15.37
CA TYR A 72 6.87 -2.78 16.68
C TYR A 72 5.76 -3.84 16.54
N SER A 73 5.57 -4.64 17.60
CA SER A 73 4.44 -5.58 17.66
C SER A 73 3.13 -4.81 17.85
N LEU A 74 2.05 -5.36 17.29
CA LEU A 74 0.67 -4.91 17.57
C LEU A 74 -0.01 -5.81 18.63
N GLU A 75 0.72 -6.76 19.21
CA GLU A 75 0.27 -7.54 20.36
C GLU A 75 0.29 -6.65 21.62
N ASP A 76 -0.80 -6.73 22.40
CA ASP A 76 -0.89 -6.13 23.75
C ASP A 76 -0.06 -6.91 24.78
#